data_AF-W2TV74-F1
#
_entry.id   AF-W2TV74-F1
#
_cell.length_a   1.000
_cell.length_b   1.000
_cell.length_c   1.000
_cell.angle_alpha   90.00
_cell.angle_beta   90.00
_cell.angle_gamma   90.00
#
_symmetry.space_group_name_H-M   'P 1'
#
loop_
_entity.id
_entity.type
_entity.pdbx_description
1 polymer ?
#
loop_
_entity_poly.entity_id
_entity_poly.type
_entity_poly.pdbx_seq_one_letter_code
_entity_poly.pdbx_strand_id
1 'polypeptide(L)'
;MPLHEPGKGSSIKRRDRKLKRAQASQATLRKGVNGLVAEFKSMKRTNDFTVMTEFVAQTANGRNRYKDVGCLDNRRVVLNIGNVSYIHANYVSTPNNSKRFICTQVSLSSPNIDGDDLSSIRTNEASDHA
;
A
#
# COMPACT_ATOMS: atom_id res chain seq x y z
N MET A 1 21.39 8.06 -44.39
CA MET A 1 20.69 7.60 -43.17
C MET A 1 21.74 7.44 -42.08
N PRO A 2 21.62 8.07 -40.90
CA PRO A 2 22.54 7.80 -39.80
C PRO A 2 22.12 6.50 -39.08
N LEU A 3 23.10 5.63 -38.85
CA LEU A 3 22.94 4.41 -38.06
C LEU A 3 22.72 4.77 -36.58
N HIS A 4 21.71 4.17 -35.96
CA HIS A 4 21.39 4.35 -34.54
C HIS A 4 22.40 3.59 -33.67
N GLU A 5 23.27 4.30 -32.98
CA GLU A 5 24.22 3.73 -32.01
C GLU A 5 23.49 3.24 -30.74
N PRO A 6 23.72 2.01 -30.26
CA PRO A 6 23.08 1.51 -29.05
C PRO A 6 23.56 2.26 -27.80
N GLY A 7 22.62 2.89 -27.09
CA GLY A 7 22.87 3.84 -26.00
C GLY A 7 23.63 3.29 -24.78
N LYS A 8 24.86 3.82 -24.57
CA LYS A 8 25.71 3.64 -23.37
C LYS A 8 24.98 3.89 -22.03
N GLY A 9 23.93 4.72 -22.01
CA GLY A 9 23.16 5.08 -20.81
C GLY A 9 22.33 3.93 -20.20
N SER A 10 22.00 2.89 -20.95
CA SER A 10 21.21 1.75 -20.45
C SER A 10 22.03 0.79 -19.58
N SER A 11 23.31 0.63 -19.90
CA SER A 11 24.22 -0.29 -19.21
C SER A 11 24.70 0.23 -17.86
N ILE A 12 24.81 1.54 -17.69
CA ILE A 12 25.19 2.18 -16.40
C ILE A 12 24.04 2.01 -15.39
N LYS A 13 22.80 2.36 -15.77
CA LYS A 13 21.60 2.20 -14.92
C LYS A 13 21.41 0.76 -14.41
N ARG A 14 21.71 -0.24 -15.24
CA ARG A 14 21.64 -1.65 -14.86
C ARG A 14 22.68 -2.02 -13.79
N ARG A 15 23.91 -1.52 -13.91
CA ARG A 15 24.98 -1.74 -12.91
C ARG A 15 24.66 -1.10 -11.57
N ASP A 16 24.16 0.13 -11.57
CA ASP A 16 23.77 0.83 -10.34
C ASP A 16 22.68 0.10 -9.58
N ARG A 17 21.68 -0.45 -10.29
CA ARG A 17 20.63 -1.27 -9.69
C ARG A 17 21.19 -2.55 -9.07
N LYS A 18 22.17 -3.19 -9.71
CA LYS A 18 22.84 -4.39 -9.16
C LYS A 18 23.61 -4.05 -7.88
N LEU A 19 24.33 -2.92 -7.88
CA LEU A 19 25.06 -2.45 -6.70
C LEU A 19 24.11 -2.14 -5.53
N LYS A 20 23.04 -1.38 -5.78
CA LYS A 20 22.03 -1.07 -4.75
C LYS A 20 21.39 -2.33 -4.15
N ARG A 21 21.08 -3.34 -4.98
CA ARG A 21 20.54 -4.63 -4.52
C ARG A 21 21.55 -5.37 -3.64
N ALA A 22 22.82 -5.41 -4.03
CA ALA A 22 23.87 -6.03 -3.24
C ALA A 22 24.05 -5.31 -1.89
N GLN A 23 24.07 -3.98 -1.89
CA GLN A 23 24.15 -3.17 -0.68
C GLN A 23 22.96 -3.41 0.26
N ALA A 24 21.73 -3.43 -0.27
CA ALA A 24 20.54 -3.71 0.52
C ALA A 24 20.58 -5.13 1.13
N SER A 25 20.95 -6.14 0.34
CA SER A 25 21.13 -7.51 0.83
C SER A 25 22.14 -7.59 1.97
N GLN A 26 23.32 -7.01 1.79
CA GLN A 26 24.38 -6.98 2.81
C GLN A 26 23.93 -6.21 4.07
N ALA A 27 23.21 -5.10 3.92
CA ALA A 27 22.67 -4.35 5.06
C ALA A 27 21.65 -5.18 5.86
N THR A 28 20.75 -5.89 5.17
CA THR A 28 19.78 -6.80 5.80
C THR A 28 20.46 -7.94 6.55
N LEU A 29 21.47 -8.58 5.93
CA LEU A 29 22.24 -9.66 6.56
C LEU A 29 22.99 -9.17 7.80
N ARG A 30 23.65 -8.01 7.72
CA ARG A 30 24.38 -7.41 8.86
C ARG A 30 23.45 -7.03 10.01
N LYS A 31 22.24 -6.56 9.71
CA LYS A 31 21.23 -6.18 10.71
C LYS A 31 20.63 -7.41 11.40
N GLY A 32 20.47 -8.51 10.66
CA GLY A 32 19.88 -9.75 11.15
C GLY A 32 18.39 -9.60 11.52
N VAL A 33 17.75 -10.71 11.87
CA VAL A 33 16.31 -10.74 12.20
C VAL A 33 15.98 -9.80 13.36
N ASN A 34 16.76 -9.86 14.45
CA ASN A 34 16.51 -9.04 15.64
C ASN A 34 16.62 -7.54 15.35
N GLY A 35 17.60 -7.13 14.53
CA GLY A 35 17.75 -5.74 14.15
C GLY A 35 16.60 -5.26 13.25
N LEU A 36 16.11 -6.10 12.33
CA LEU A 36 14.94 -5.78 11.50
C LEU A 36 13.67 -5.66 12.34
N VAL A 37 13.49 -6.54 13.34
CA VAL A 37 12.36 -6.48 14.28
C VAL A 37 12.43 -5.20 15.12
N ALA A 38 13.61 -4.82 15.61
CA ALA A 38 13.79 -3.59 16.38
C ALA A 38 13.46 -2.35 15.54
N GLU A 39 13.97 -2.29 14.30
CA GLU A 39 13.65 -1.21 13.36
C GLU A 39 12.15 -1.15 13.06
N PHE A 40 11.52 -2.30 12.78
CA PHE A 40 10.08 -2.35 12.53
C PHE A 40 9.26 -1.87 13.74
N LYS A 41 9.66 -2.26 14.96
CA LYS A 41 9.01 -1.81 16.20
C LYS A 41 9.22 -0.32 16.47
N SER A 42 10.30 0.27 15.99
CA SER A 42 10.59 1.70 16.16
C SER A 42 9.76 2.61 15.25
N MET A 43 9.15 2.07 14.19
CA MET A 43 8.28 2.84 13.30
C MET A 43 7.01 3.30 14.03
N LYS A 44 6.48 4.47 13.67
CA LYS A 44 5.24 5.01 14.26
C LYS A 44 4.07 4.07 13.94
N ARG A 45 3.45 3.50 14.98
CA ARG A 45 2.29 2.59 14.87
C ARG A 45 0.97 3.21 15.29
N THR A 46 0.97 4.49 15.68
CA THR A 46 -0.21 5.15 16.19
C THR A 46 -0.98 5.82 15.06
N ASN A 47 -2.30 5.61 15.05
CA ASN A 47 -3.19 6.40 14.22
C ASN A 47 -3.21 7.83 14.76
N ASP A 48 -2.94 8.77 13.87
CA ASP A 48 -3.15 10.18 14.13
C ASP A 48 -4.57 10.53 13.65
N PHE A 49 -5.53 10.53 14.56
CA PHE A 49 -6.93 10.76 14.21
C PHE A 49 -7.19 12.20 13.72
N THR A 50 -6.25 13.13 13.92
CA THR A 50 -6.38 14.50 13.40
C THR A 50 -6.35 14.58 11.87
N VAL A 51 -5.84 13.54 11.20
CA VAL A 51 -5.77 13.43 9.74
C VAL A 51 -6.71 12.35 9.16
N MET A 52 -7.69 11.92 9.97
CA MET A 52 -8.65 10.84 9.67
C MET A 52 -10.07 11.24 10.09
N THR A 53 -10.45 12.49 9.85
CA THR A 53 -11.71 13.08 10.33
C THR A 53 -12.94 12.36 9.78
N GLU A 54 -12.93 11.97 8.51
CA GLU A 54 -14.05 11.24 7.90
C GLU A 54 -14.17 9.82 8.47
N PHE A 55 -13.04 9.15 8.74
CA PHE A 55 -13.03 7.86 9.42
C PHE A 55 -13.68 7.95 10.81
N VAL A 56 -13.33 8.98 11.59
CA VAL A 56 -13.92 9.21 12.92
C VAL A 56 -15.43 9.45 12.80
N ALA A 57 -15.85 10.33 11.89
CA ALA A 57 -17.27 10.66 11.67
C ALA A 57 -18.11 9.42 11.30
N GLN A 58 -17.54 8.52 10.50
CA GLN A 58 -18.25 7.33 9.99
C GLN A 58 -18.18 6.11 10.93
N THR A 59 -17.42 6.21 12.02
CA THR A 59 -17.35 5.16 13.04
C THR A 59 -18.71 4.94 13.72
N ALA A 60 -19.44 6.01 14.03
CA ALA A 60 -20.78 5.92 14.61
C ALA A 60 -21.80 5.30 13.62
N ASN A 61 -21.53 5.41 12.32
CA ASN A 61 -22.39 4.89 11.26
C ASN A 61 -22.08 3.43 10.90
N GLY A 62 -21.19 2.76 11.64
CA GLY A 62 -20.85 1.35 11.43
C GLY A 62 -20.14 1.07 10.09
N ARG A 63 -19.52 2.08 9.46
CA ARG A 63 -18.88 1.92 8.14
C ARG A 63 -17.44 1.42 8.19
N ASN A 64 -16.88 1.31 9.39
CA ASN A 64 -15.52 0.84 9.63
C ASN A 64 -15.58 -0.54 10.28
N ARG A 65 -14.88 -1.52 9.71
CA ARG A 65 -14.81 -2.87 10.29
C ARG A 65 -14.04 -2.88 11.62
N TYR A 66 -12.96 -2.09 11.69
CA TYR A 66 -12.09 -2.00 12.87
C TYR A 66 -11.89 -0.53 13.25
N LYS A 67 -11.97 -0.22 14.55
CA LYS A 67 -11.85 1.16 15.08
C LYS A 67 -10.40 1.62 15.22
N ASP A 68 -9.47 0.67 15.26
CA ASP A 68 -8.03 0.85 15.39
C ASP A 68 -7.29 0.78 14.04
N VAL A 69 -8.02 0.59 12.93
CA VAL A 69 -7.47 0.66 11.57
C VAL A 69 -8.00 1.93 10.89
N GLY A 70 -7.21 2.99 10.90
CA GLY A 70 -7.60 4.30 10.37
C GLY A 70 -7.71 4.35 8.84
N CYS A 71 -8.39 5.39 8.34
CA CYS A 71 -8.45 5.73 6.91
C CYS A 71 -8.07 7.21 6.75
N LEU A 72 -6.99 7.49 6.03
CA LEU A 72 -6.41 8.84 5.90
C LEU A 72 -7.23 9.73 4.96
N ASP A 73 -7.57 10.95 5.41
CA ASP A 73 -8.40 11.86 4.61
C ASP A 73 -7.74 12.25 3.29
N ASN A 74 -6.44 12.57 3.31
CA ASN A 74 -5.70 13.03 2.14
C ASN A 74 -5.48 11.96 1.06
N ARG A 75 -5.75 10.68 1.37
CA ARG A 75 -5.62 9.56 0.45
C ARG A 75 -6.93 8.79 0.27
N ARG A 76 -8.02 9.17 0.92
CA ARG A 76 -9.27 8.40 0.86
C ARG A 76 -9.85 8.37 -0.55
N VAL A 77 -10.47 7.25 -0.89
CA VAL A 77 -11.33 7.16 -2.07
C VAL A 77 -12.65 7.85 -1.73
N VAL A 78 -13.05 8.82 -2.55
CA VAL A 78 -14.32 9.53 -2.39
C VAL A 78 -15.32 8.98 -3.41
N LEU A 79 -16.44 8.47 -2.93
CA LEU A 79 -17.52 8.01 -3.81
C LEU A 79 -18.36 9.21 -4.26
N ASN A 80 -18.69 9.24 -5.55
CA ASN A 80 -19.60 10.22 -6.14
C ASN A 80 -20.94 9.56 -6.53
N ILE A 81 -21.30 8.46 -5.87
CA ILE A 81 -22.48 7.65 -6.17
C ILE A 81 -23.33 7.54 -4.89
N GLY A 82 -24.61 7.91 -5.00
CA GLY A 82 -25.55 7.89 -3.87
C GLY A 82 -25.27 8.99 -2.84
N ASN A 83 -25.83 8.82 -1.65
CA ASN A 83 -25.85 9.87 -0.62
C ASN A 83 -24.65 9.83 0.33
N VAL A 84 -23.79 8.82 0.21
CA VAL A 84 -22.63 8.68 1.10
C VAL A 84 -21.35 8.54 0.30
N SER A 85 -20.46 9.51 0.50
CA SER A 85 -19.19 9.63 -0.20
C SER A 85 -18.04 8.84 0.45
N TYR A 86 -18.31 8.16 1.56
CA TYR A 86 -17.32 7.42 2.34
C TYR A 86 -17.31 5.92 2.06
N ILE A 87 -16.10 5.43 1.79
CA ILE A 87 -15.69 4.03 1.85
C ILE A 87 -14.34 3.97 2.58
N HIS A 88 -14.12 2.94 3.41
CA HIS A 88 -12.84 2.72 4.09
C HIS A 88 -11.80 2.16 3.11
N ALA A 89 -11.26 3.06 2.30
CA ALA A 89 -10.27 2.75 1.28
C ALA A 89 -9.33 3.94 1.04
N ASN A 90 -8.06 3.65 0.84
CA ASN A 90 -7.03 4.65 0.52
C ASN A 90 -6.29 4.31 -0.78
N TYR A 91 -5.94 5.36 -1.54
CA TYR A 91 -4.97 5.26 -2.63
C TYR A 91 -3.57 5.04 -2.07
N VAL A 92 -2.91 3.97 -2.51
CA VAL A 92 -1.51 3.66 -2.16
C VAL A 92 -0.63 3.89 -3.38
N SER A 93 0.40 4.71 -3.17
CA SER A 93 1.34 5.12 -4.21
C SER A 93 2.45 4.09 -4.42
N THR A 94 2.93 4.01 -5.66
CA THR A 94 4.25 3.47 -6.00
C THR A 94 5.16 4.62 -6.44
N PRO A 95 6.48 4.40 -6.58
CA PRO A 95 7.40 5.46 -7.04
C PRO A 95 7.03 6.07 -8.39
N ASN A 96 6.25 5.36 -9.21
CA ASN A 96 5.89 5.77 -10.57
C ASN A 96 4.42 6.20 -10.70
N ASN A 97 3.57 5.97 -9.69
CA ASN A 97 2.16 6.34 -9.75
C ASN A 97 1.60 6.57 -8.34
N SER A 98 1.08 7.77 -8.10
CA SER A 98 0.56 8.21 -6.79
C SER A 98 -0.75 7.55 -6.37
N LYS A 99 -1.45 6.87 -7.29
CA LYS A 99 -2.75 6.19 -7.07
C LYS A 99 -2.78 4.82 -7.73
N ARG A 100 -1.69 4.05 -7.60
CA ARG A 100 -1.56 2.74 -8.27
C ARG A 100 -2.52 1.69 -7.73
N PHE A 101 -2.69 1.66 -6.42
CA PHE A 101 -3.53 0.67 -5.74
C PHE A 101 -4.59 1.36 -4.91
N ILE A 102 -5.71 0.66 -4.73
CA ILE A 102 -6.70 0.96 -3.70
C ILE A 102 -6.58 -0.14 -2.66
N CYS A 103 -6.16 0.22 -1.46
CA CYS A 103 -6.21 -0.67 -0.30
C CYS A 103 -7.49 -0.36 0.48
N THR A 104 -8.31 -1.36 0.73
CA THR A 104 -9.63 -1.24 1.36
C THR A 104 -9.81 -2.35 2.39
N GLN A 105 -10.63 -2.11 3.41
CA GLN A 105 -11.13 -3.19 4.25
C GLN A 105 -11.97 -4.18 3.43
N VAL A 106 -12.12 -5.41 3.93
CA VAL A 106 -13.09 -6.37 3.38
C VAL A 106 -14.53 -5.84 3.59
N SER A 107 -15.42 -6.08 2.60
CA SER A 107 -16.80 -5.60 2.64
C SER A 107 -17.49 -6.00 3.94
N LEU A 108 -18.27 -5.09 4.53
CA LEU A 108 -18.91 -5.32 5.85
C LEU A 108 -19.92 -6.47 5.84
N SER A 109 -20.47 -6.83 4.67
CA SER A 109 -21.34 -7.99 4.49
C SER A 109 -20.61 -9.33 4.56
N SER A 110 -19.29 -9.34 4.42
CA SER A 110 -18.50 -10.56 4.52
C SER A 110 -18.37 -10.97 5.99
N PRO A 111 -18.45 -12.28 6.30
CA PRO A 111 -18.21 -12.78 7.64
C PRO A 111 -16.86 -12.28 8.16
N ASN A 112 -16.73 -12.12 9.48
CA ASN A 112 -15.44 -11.82 10.09
C ASN A 112 -14.51 -13.01 9.80
N ILE A 113 -13.65 -12.83 8.79
CA ILE A 113 -12.51 -13.68 8.58
C ILE A 113 -11.46 -13.11 9.54
N ASP A 114 -11.45 -13.65 10.75
CA ASP A 114 -10.35 -13.40 11.67
C ASP A 114 -9.04 -13.74 10.94
N GLY A 115 -7.99 -12.96 11.20
CA GLY A 115 -6.79 -12.80 10.36
C GLY A 115 -5.94 -14.03 10.05
N ASP A 116 -6.40 -15.24 10.37
CA ASP A 116 -5.74 -16.51 10.10
C ASP A 116 -6.16 -17.16 8.76
N ASP A 117 -7.29 -16.77 8.14
CA ASP A 117 -7.73 -17.35 6.85
C ASP A 117 -7.69 -16.34 5.68
N LEU A 118 -6.49 -15.88 5.34
CA LEU A 118 -6.23 -15.09 4.12
C LEU A 118 -6.35 -15.90 2.81
N SER A 119 -6.67 -17.20 2.87
CA SER A 119 -6.75 -18.08 1.69
C SER A 119 -7.94 -17.76 0.77
N SER A 120 -8.94 -17.05 1.30
CA SER A 120 -10.16 -16.66 0.61
C SER A 120 -10.03 -15.35 -0.18
N ILE A 121 -8.94 -14.57 0.02
CA ILE A 121 -8.62 -13.41 -0.83
C ILE A 121 -8.02 -13.92 -2.14
N ARG A 122 -8.89 -14.46 -3.01
CA ARG A 122 -8.52 -14.65 -4.41
C ARG A 122 -8.33 -13.27 -5.01
N THR A 123 -7.08 -12.94 -5.34
CA THR A 123 -6.80 -11.86 -6.28
C THR A 123 -7.52 -12.21 -7.58
N ASN A 124 -8.56 -11.46 -7.93
CA ASN A 124 -8.99 -11.41 -9.33
C ASN A 124 -7.81 -10.83 -10.09
N GLU A 125 -7.02 -11.70 -10.71
CA GLU A 125 -6.10 -11.29 -11.76
C GLU A 125 -6.95 -10.54 -12.78
N ALA A 126 -6.68 -9.25 -12.94
CA ALA A 126 -7.25 -8.48 -14.01
C ALA A 126 -6.78 -9.14 -15.30
N SER A 127 -7.69 -9.85 -15.95
CA SER A 127 -7.57 -10.28 -17.33
C SER A 127 -7.38 -9.04 -18.18
N ASP A 128 -6.14 -8.82 -18.63
CA ASP A 128 -5.77 -7.85 -19.64
C ASP A 128 -6.52 -8.18 -20.94
N HIS A 129 -7.52 -7.37 -21.24
CA HIS A 129 -8.04 -7.18 -22.59
C HIS A 129 -8.15 -5.68 -22.87
N ALA A 130 -7.11 -5.15 -23.51
CA ALA A 130 -7.15 -4.10 -24.52
C ALA A 130 -5.82 -4.09 -25.28
#